data_AF-A0A2D6XC71-F1
#
_entry.id   AF-A0A2D6XC71-F1
#
_cell.length_a   1.000
_cell.length_b   1.000
_cell.length_c   1.000
_cell.angle_alpha   90.00
_cell.angle_beta   90.00
_cell.angle_gamma   90.00
#
_symmetry.space_group_name_H-M   'P 1'
#
loop_
_entity.id
_entity.type
_entity.pdbx_description
1 polymer ?
#
loop_
_entity_poly.entity_id
_entity_poly.type
_entity_poly.pdbx_seq_one_letter_code
_entity_poly.pdbx_strand_id
1 'polypeptide(L)'
;MSKKTTREEWLNNMARELKTRVFKRAGFNVDLKKVKVSCGFPSTGWKGKRIGECHGTHNNGNNEIFIHPKLSDSVRVAGVLAHELIHAFDDCENGHGPAFRKVAIAIGLEGKMTATTESDELVKMLKKIIKKIGKYPHKEMTTPGRKKQGTRMLKVSCSNCNL
;
A
#
# COMPACT_ATOMS: atom_id res chain seq x y z
N MET A 1 11.87 -15.78 25.68
CA MET A 1 11.01 -14.65 25.24
C MET A 1 10.54 -14.94 23.82
N SER A 2 9.23 -14.95 23.54
CA SER A 2 8.72 -15.16 22.17
C SER A 2 9.14 -13.99 21.28
N LYS A 3 9.75 -14.27 20.12
CA LYS A 3 10.19 -13.24 19.16
C LYS A 3 8.95 -12.49 18.64
N LYS A 4 8.86 -11.19 18.93
CA LYS A 4 7.79 -10.34 18.40
C LYS A 4 8.02 -10.11 16.90
N THR A 5 7.03 -10.43 16.09
CA THR A 5 7.04 -10.16 14.64
C THR A 5 7.01 -8.66 14.37
N THR A 6 7.88 -8.18 13.48
CA THR A 6 7.88 -6.78 13.05
C THR A 6 6.81 -6.51 11.98
N ARG A 7 6.51 -5.24 11.70
CA ARG A 7 5.55 -4.87 10.64
C ARG A 7 6.03 -5.36 9.28
N GLU A 8 7.31 -5.16 8.99
CA GLU A 8 7.96 -5.55 7.75
C GLU A 8 8.03 -7.09 7.63
N GLU A 9 8.31 -7.81 8.71
CA GLU A 9 8.25 -9.28 8.72
C GLU A 9 6.84 -9.78 8.41
N TRP A 10 5.81 -9.15 9.01
CA TRP A 10 4.42 -9.47 8.72
C TRP A 10 4.04 -9.17 7.27
N LEU A 11 4.42 -8.01 6.73
CA LEU A 11 4.15 -7.62 5.34
C LEU A 11 4.81 -8.59 4.34
N ASN A 12 6.06 -8.99 4.60
CA ASN A 12 6.75 -10.00 3.80
C ASN A 12 6.08 -11.38 3.89
N ASN A 13 5.63 -11.80 5.08
CA ASN A 13 4.88 -13.04 5.25
C ASN A 13 3.54 -12.99 4.48
N MET A 14 2.82 -11.87 4.56
CA MET A 14 1.57 -11.65 3.84
C MET A 14 1.79 -11.68 2.33
N ALA A 15 2.83 -11.02 1.80
CA ALA A 15 3.17 -11.04 0.38
C ALA A 15 3.41 -12.47 -0.14
N ARG A 16 4.12 -13.32 0.63
CA ARG A 16 4.34 -14.73 0.26
C ARG A 16 3.05 -15.55 0.21
N GLU A 17 2.15 -15.32 1.17
CA GLU A 17 0.85 -15.98 1.21
C GLU A 17 -0.07 -15.48 0.07
N LEU A 18 -0.08 -14.17 -0.21
CA LEU A 18 -0.79 -13.59 -1.36
C LEU A 18 -0.29 -14.17 -2.67
N LYS A 19 1.03 -14.21 -2.88
CA LYS A 19 1.65 -14.84 -4.06
C LYS A 19 1.11 -16.26 -4.27
N THR A 20 1.08 -17.06 -3.21
CA THR A 20 0.78 -18.49 -3.31
C THR A 20 -0.72 -18.78 -3.39
N ARG A 21 -1.53 -18.12 -2.56
CA ARG A 21 -2.95 -18.44 -2.37
C ARG A 21 -3.90 -17.57 -3.17
N VAL A 22 -3.42 -16.43 -3.68
CA VAL A 22 -4.24 -15.46 -4.40
C VAL A 22 -3.75 -15.35 -5.84
N PHE A 23 -2.54 -14.81 -6.06
CA PHE A 23 -2.01 -14.60 -7.42
C PHE A 23 -1.81 -15.89 -8.20
N LYS A 24 -1.09 -16.87 -7.63
CA LYS A 24 -0.79 -18.14 -8.33
C LYS A 24 -2.06 -18.92 -8.66
N ARG A 25 -3.10 -18.85 -7.82
CA ARG A 25 -4.41 -19.47 -8.08
C ARG A 25 -5.17 -18.79 -9.21
N ALA A 26 -4.98 -17.48 -9.38
CA ALA A 26 -5.53 -16.70 -10.47
C ALA A 26 -4.70 -16.78 -11.77
N GLY A 27 -3.60 -17.56 -11.78
CA GLY A 27 -2.74 -17.74 -12.95
C GLY A 27 -1.62 -16.70 -13.09
N PHE A 28 -1.35 -15.90 -12.06
CA PHE A 28 -0.31 -14.86 -12.07
C PHE A 28 0.84 -15.22 -11.13
N ASN A 29 2.07 -14.86 -11.50
CA ASN A 29 3.25 -15.13 -10.68
C ASN A 29 4.06 -13.85 -10.44
N VAL A 30 3.93 -13.28 -9.24
CA VAL A 30 4.70 -12.10 -8.81
C VAL A 30 6.10 -12.53 -8.35
N ASP A 31 7.15 -11.88 -8.86
CA ASP A 31 8.53 -12.14 -8.42
C ASP A 31 8.88 -11.35 -7.15
N LEU A 32 8.60 -11.94 -6.00
CA LEU A 32 8.92 -11.35 -4.70
C LEU A 32 10.43 -11.19 -4.42
N LYS A 33 11.35 -11.75 -5.22
CA LYS A 33 12.79 -11.53 -5.01
C LYS A 33 13.18 -10.07 -5.20
N LYS A 34 12.49 -9.38 -6.12
CA LYS A 34 12.68 -7.96 -6.43
C LYS A 34 11.75 -7.03 -5.67
N VAL A 35 10.90 -7.54 -4.77
CA VAL A 35 9.93 -6.71 -4.04
C VAL A 35 10.41 -6.47 -2.62
N LYS A 36 10.47 -5.21 -2.21
CA LYS A 36 10.69 -4.77 -0.84
C LYS A 36 9.43 -4.08 -0.34
N VAL A 37 8.99 -4.42 0.87
CA VAL A 37 7.74 -3.91 1.43
C VAL A 37 7.99 -3.31 2.79
N SER A 38 7.55 -2.06 2.97
CA SER A 38 7.78 -1.27 4.19
C SER A 38 6.49 -0.60 4.67
N CYS A 39 6.35 -0.44 5.98
CA CYS A 39 5.35 0.45 6.56
C CYS A 39 5.91 1.87 6.59
N GLY A 40 5.40 2.76 5.73
CA GLY A 40 5.98 4.07 5.50
C GLY A 40 5.07 4.99 4.70
N PHE A 41 5.47 6.25 4.57
CA PHE A 41 4.67 7.22 3.84
C PHE A 41 4.84 7.02 2.33
N PRO A 42 3.73 6.93 1.58
CA PRO A 42 3.75 7.18 0.15
C PRO A 42 4.34 8.58 -0.16
N SER A 43 4.75 8.81 -1.40
CA SER A 43 5.29 10.06 -1.95
C SER A 43 4.46 11.30 -1.63
N THR A 44 3.14 11.16 -1.47
CA THR A 44 2.24 12.25 -1.09
C THR A 44 2.30 12.63 0.39
N GLY A 45 3.09 11.90 1.19
CA GLY A 45 3.25 12.10 2.63
C GLY A 45 1.97 11.82 3.43
N TRP A 46 2.01 12.21 4.70
CA TRP A 46 0.94 11.99 5.69
C TRP A 46 -0.45 12.51 5.25
N LYS A 47 -0.50 13.70 4.63
CA LYS A 47 -1.76 14.33 4.19
C LYS A 47 -2.30 13.75 2.88
N GLY A 48 -1.53 12.87 2.25
CA GLY A 48 -1.89 12.23 1.01
C GLY A 48 -3.11 11.32 1.14
N LYS A 49 -3.88 11.24 0.04
CA LYS A 49 -4.97 10.26 -0.06
C LYS A 49 -4.45 8.85 -0.37
N ARG A 50 -3.24 8.71 -0.93
CA ARG A 50 -2.61 7.41 -1.22
C ARG A 50 -2.41 6.63 0.07
N ILE A 51 -2.77 5.35 0.04
CA ILE A 51 -2.68 4.45 1.21
C ILE A 51 -1.73 3.28 0.97
N GLY A 52 -1.35 3.06 -0.29
CA GLY A 52 -0.27 2.22 -0.75
C GLY A 52 0.41 2.91 -1.93
N GLU A 53 1.66 2.56 -2.20
CA GLU A 53 2.38 2.97 -3.41
C GLU A 53 3.51 1.98 -3.72
N CYS A 54 3.64 1.62 -4.99
CA CYS A 54 4.76 0.85 -5.53
C CYS A 54 5.64 1.74 -6.41
N HIS A 55 6.93 1.78 -6.12
CA HIS A 55 7.95 2.37 -6.99
C HIS A 55 8.62 1.27 -7.81
N GLY A 56 8.77 1.48 -9.11
CA GLY A 56 9.42 0.55 -10.03
C GLY A 56 10.93 0.35 -9.77
N THR A 57 11.55 -0.59 -10.49
CA THR A 57 12.96 -0.98 -10.30
C THR A 57 13.99 0.05 -10.75
N HIS A 58 13.58 1.11 -11.46
CA HIS A 58 14.46 2.13 -12.03
C HIS A 58 15.43 2.80 -11.03
N ASN A 59 15.12 2.79 -9.73
CA ASN A 59 16.00 3.38 -8.72
C ASN A 59 17.10 2.42 -8.25
N ASN A 60 16.72 1.21 -7.82
CA ASN A 60 17.59 0.32 -7.03
C ASN A 60 17.52 -1.16 -7.47
N GLY A 61 16.95 -1.45 -8.64
CA GLY A 61 16.76 -2.83 -9.14
C GLY A 61 15.67 -3.62 -8.40
N ASN A 62 14.98 -3.01 -7.44
CA ASN A 62 13.88 -3.58 -6.68
C ASN A 62 12.65 -2.67 -6.76
N ASN A 63 11.46 -3.27 -6.77
CA ASN A 63 10.21 -2.58 -6.50
C ASN A 63 10.12 -2.27 -5.01
N GLU A 64 9.88 -1.00 -4.68
CA GLU A 64 9.71 -0.54 -3.30
C GLU A 64 8.23 -0.25 -3.05
N ILE A 65 7.59 -1.07 -2.21
CA ILE A 65 6.19 -0.92 -1.82
C ILE A 65 6.10 -0.28 -0.43
N PHE A 66 5.35 0.81 -0.33
CA PHE A 66 5.04 1.47 0.93
C PHE A 66 3.56 1.31 1.27
N ILE A 67 3.28 0.84 2.49
CA ILE A 67 1.93 0.82 3.05
C ILE A 67 1.81 1.96 4.07
N HIS A 68 0.83 2.83 3.88
CA HIS A 68 0.67 4.03 4.71
C HIS A 68 0.43 3.66 6.18
N PRO A 69 1.14 4.27 7.15
CA PRO A 69 1.05 3.91 8.58
C PRO A 69 -0.29 4.28 9.24
N LYS A 70 -1.27 4.82 8.50
CA LYS A 70 -2.62 5.05 9.03
C LYS A 70 -3.47 3.79 8.96
N LEU A 71 -3.04 2.79 8.18
CA LEU A 71 -3.75 1.53 8.08
C LEU A 71 -3.31 0.59 9.21
N SER A 72 -4.26 0.11 9.99
CA SER A 72 -4.04 -0.86 11.07
C SER A 72 -4.88 -2.13 10.94
N ASP A 73 -6.01 -2.06 10.22
CA ASP A 73 -6.82 -3.24 9.92
C ASP A 73 -6.06 -4.22 9.02
N SER A 74 -5.92 -5.46 9.48
CA SER A 74 -5.07 -6.46 8.81
C SER A 74 -5.62 -6.88 7.45
N VAL A 75 -6.95 -6.92 7.28
CA VAL A 75 -7.57 -7.27 5.99
C VAL A 75 -7.32 -6.13 5.00
N ARG A 76 -7.56 -4.88 5.42
CA ARG A 76 -7.35 -3.73 4.56
C ARG A 76 -5.88 -3.56 4.17
N VAL A 77 -4.94 -3.74 5.11
CA VAL A 77 -3.51 -3.71 4.81
C VAL A 77 -3.14 -4.79 3.80
N ALA A 78 -3.68 -6.01 3.93
CA ALA A 78 -3.40 -7.09 3.01
C ALA A 78 -3.99 -6.85 1.60
N GLY A 79 -5.18 -6.27 1.50
CA GLY A 79 -5.77 -5.92 0.20
C GLY A 79 -5.07 -4.74 -0.48
N VAL A 80 -4.61 -3.73 0.27
CA VAL A 80 -3.72 -2.68 -0.26
C VAL A 80 -2.39 -3.28 -0.71
N LEU A 81 -1.80 -4.19 0.05
CA LEU A 81 -0.59 -4.88 -0.40
C LEU A 81 -0.84 -5.71 -1.66
N ALA A 82 -1.98 -6.38 -1.78
CA ALA A 82 -2.35 -7.10 -3.00
C ALA A 82 -2.48 -6.14 -4.19
N HIS A 83 -3.06 -4.95 -4.01
CA HIS A 83 -3.10 -3.91 -5.03
C HIS A 83 -1.69 -3.50 -5.50
N GLU A 84 -0.79 -3.19 -4.55
CA GLU A 84 0.57 -2.75 -4.90
C GLU A 84 1.42 -3.87 -5.55
N LEU A 85 1.17 -5.14 -5.19
CA LEU A 85 1.82 -6.27 -5.84
C LEU A 85 1.43 -6.45 -7.31
N ILE A 86 0.28 -5.90 -7.75
CA ILE A 86 -0.07 -5.86 -9.18
C ILE A 86 0.84 -4.88 -9.92
N HIS A 87 1.12 -3.70 -9.35
CA HIS A 87 2.11 -2.78 -9.95
C HIS A 87 3.51 -3.39 -9.96
N ALA A 88 3.88 -4.14 -8.93
CA ALA A 88 5.18 -4.83 -8.92
C ALA A 88 5.26 -5.98 -9.95
N PHE A 89 4.13 -6.51 -10.44
CA PHE A 89 4.11 -7.59 -11.42
C PHE A 89 4.58 -7.14 -12.81
N ASP A 90 4.30 -5.89 -13.19
CA ASP A 90 4.67 -5.28 -14.47
C ASP A 90 5.58 -4.06 -14.31
N ASP A 91 6.33 -4.00 -13.21
CA ASP A 91 7.25 -2.91 -12.87
C ASP A 91 6.67 -1.48 -12.99
N CYS A 92 5.42 -1.31 -12.58
CA CYS A 92 4.65 -0.07 -12.61
C CYS A 92 4.40 0.50 -14.03
N GLU A 93 4.51 -0.30 -15.09
CA GLU A 93 4.39 0.18 -16.47
C GLU A 93 2.96 0.54 -16.88
N ASN A 94 1.94 -0.24 -16.50
CA ASN A 94 0.58 -0.07 -17.02
C ASN A 94 -0.35 0.74 -16.11
N GLY A 95 0.14 1.22 -14.96
CA GLY A 95 -0.66 1.94 -13.97
C GLY A 95 -1.96 1.18 -13.64
N HIS A 96 -3.11 1.84 -13.76
CA HIS A 96 -4.44 1.23 -13.50
C HIS A 96 -5.20 0.86 -14.79
N GLY A 97 -4.48 0.52 -15.87
CA GLY A 97 -5.02 0.19 -17.19
C GLY A 97 -5.68 -1.21 -17.30
N PRO A 98 -5.95 -1.69 -18.52
CA PRO A 98 -6.61 -2.98 -18.77
C PRO A 98 -5.85 -4.18 -18.17
N ALA A 99 -4.52 -4.20 -18.26
CA ALA A 99 -3.69 -5.25 -17.68
C ALA A 99 -3.85 -5.32 -16.15
N PHE A 100 -3.73 -4.18 -15.47
CA PHE A 100 -3.98 -4.06 -14.04
C PHE A 100 -5.37 -4.56 -13.66
N ARG A 101 -6.40 -4.08 -14.37
CA ARG A 101 -7.80 -4.47 -14.12
C ARG A 101 -8.00 -5.98 -14.24
N LYS A 102 -7.40 -6.61 -15.25
CA LYS A 102 -7.50 -8.05 -15.46
C LYS A 102 -6.98 -8.82 -14.25
N VAL A 103 -5.80 -8.45 -13.73
CA VAL A 103 -5.21 -9.08 -12.54
C VAL A 103 -6.05 -8.79 -11.31
N ALA A 104 -6.42 -7.52 -11.09
CA ALA A 104 -7.19 -7.07 -9.94
C ALA A 104 -8.50 -7.85 -9.77
N ILE A 105 -9.31 -7.93 -10.83
CA ILE A 105 -10.57 -8.68 -10.80
C ILE A 105 -10.31 -10.17 -10.55
N ALA A 106 -9.33 -10.76 -11.23
CA ALA A 106 -9.02 -12.18 -11.08
C ALA A 106 -8.57 -12.58 -9.66
N ILE A 107 -7.95 -11.66 -8.92
CA ILE A 107 -7.56 -11.88 -7.52
C ILE A 107 -8.63 -11.48 -6.50
N GLY A 108 -9.79 -10.98 -6.95
CA GLY A 108 -10.91 -10.58 -6.08
C GLY A 108 -10.81 -9.15 -5.54
N LEU A 109 -10.07 -8.26 -6.22
CA LEU A 109 -10.18 -6.81 -6.01
C LEU A 109 -11.29 -6.24 -6.89
N GLU A 110 -12.03 -5.27 -6.37
CA GLU A 110 -13.19 -4.67 -7.04
C GLU A 110 -13.25 -3.14 -6.85
N GLY A 111 -14.28 -2.52 -7.44
CA GLY A 111 -14.48 -1.08 -7.40
C GLY A 111 -13.60 -0.31 -8.39
N LYS A 112 -13.26 0.94 -8.04
CA LYS A 112 -12.41 1.80 -8.88
C LYS A 112 -10.97 1.29 -8.82
N MET A 113 -10.33 1.05 -9.96
CA MET A 113 -8.97 0.50 -9.99
C MET A 113 -7.96 1.38 -9.23
N THR A 114 -8.12 2.69 -9.16
CA THR A 114 -7.24 3.58 -8.37
C THR A 114 -7.50 3.53 -6.85
N ALA A 115 -8.54 2.83 -6.40
CA ALA A 115 -9.04 2.80 -5.03
C ALA A 115 -9.82 1.50 -4.78
N THR A 116 -9.18 0.36 -5.04
CA THR A 116 -9.83 -0.95 -4.97
C THR A 116 -10.25 -1.32 -3.55
N THR A 117 -11.32 -2.10 -3.47
CA THR A 117 -11.78 -2.81 -2.27
C THR A 117 -11.66 -4.32 -2.49
N GLU A 118 -11.72 -5.06 -1.39
CA GLU A 118 -11.63 -6.51 -1.38
C GLU A 118 -13.04 -7.13 -1.47
N SER A 119 -13.26 -8.03 -2.43
CA SER A 119 -14.53 -8.78 -2.50
C SER A 119 -14.70 -9.68 -1.27
N ASP A 120 -15.94 -10.10 -0.98
CA ASP A 120 -16.22 -10.99 0.15
C ASP A 120 -15.40 -12.30 0.14
N GLU A 121 -15.14 -12.81 -1.07
CA GLU A 121 -14.33 -14.02 -1.28
C GLU A 121 -12.87 -13.78 -0.95
N LEU A 122 -12.32 -12.64 -1.41
CA LEU A 122 -10.96 -12.23 -1.06
C LEU A 122 -10.86 -11.99 0.45
N VAL A 123 -11.81 -11.28 1.07
CA VAL A 123 -11.85 -11.05 2.52
C VAL A 123 -11.84 -12.37 3.30
N LYS A 124 -12.63 -13.38 2.88
CA LYS A 124 -12.61 -14.71 3.49
C LYS A 124 -11.23 -15.37 3.36
N MET A 125 -10.58 -15.26 2.20
CA MET A 125 -9.22 -15.77 2.00
C MET A 125 -8.20 -15.04 2.88
N LEU A 126 -8.23 -13.71 2.91
CA LEU A 126 -7.33 -12.89 3.72
C LEU A 126 -7.47 -13.22 5.21
N LYS A 127 -8.70 -13.36 5.72
CA LYS A 127 -8.96 -13.78 7.11
C LYS A 127 -8.35 -15.15 7.42
N LYS A 128 -8.38 -16.10 6.49
CA LYS A 128 -7.71 -17.41 6.66
C LYS A 128 -6.19 -17.27 6.73
N ILE A 129 -5.60 -16.42 5.89
CA ILE A 129 -4.15 -16.13 5.91
C ILE A 129 -3.78 -15.45 7.23
N ILE A 130 -4.52 -14.43 7.65
CA ILE A 130 -4.30 -13.69 8.90
C ILE A 130 -4.40 -14.62 10.11
N LYS A 131 -5.33 -15.58 10.11
CA LYS A 131 -5.41 -16.60 11.17
C LYS A 131 -4.14 -17.44 11.27
N LYS A 132 -3.42 -17.66 10.16
CA LYS A 132 -2.16 -18.40 10.10
C LYS A 132 -0.96 -17.54 10.54
N ILE A 133 -0.81 -16.33 9.99
CA ILE A 133 0.40 -15.50 10.19
C ILE A 133 0.28 -14.51 11.35
N GLY A 134 -0.90 -14.40 11.97
CA GLY A 134 -1.21 -13.44 13.02
C GLY A 134 -1.76 -12.11 12.49
N LYS A 135 -2.23 -11.27 13.41
CA LYS A 135 -2.68 -9.90 13.09
C LYS A 135 -1.50 -9.00 12.75
N TYR A 136 -1.73 -8.00 11.91
CA TYR A 136 -0.74 -6.99 11.56
C TYR A 136 -0.27 -6.27 12.85
N PRO A 137 1.02 -6.35 13.22
CA PRO A 137 1.52 -5.83 14.50
C PRO A 137 1.77 -4.32 14.41
N HIS A 138 0.73 -3.55 14.13
CA HIS A 138 0.77 -2.10 13.98
C HIS A 138 -0.48 -1.46 14.58
N LYS A 139 -0.29 -0.34 15.28
CA LYS A 139 -1.38 0.54 15.68
C LYS A 139 -1.44 1.71 14.71
N GLU A 140 -2.64 2.13 14.35
CA GLU A 140 -2.84 3.29 13.48
C GLU A 140 -2.02 4.47 13.98
N MET A 141 -1.15 4.99 13.12
CA MET A 141 -0.47 6.24 13.39
C MET A 141 -1.48 7.34 13.14
N THR A 142 -1.66 8.22 14.12
CA THR A 142 -2.51 9.41 14.03
C THR A 142 -1.65 10.65 14.28
N THR A 143 -1.85 11.73 13.52
CA THR A 143 -1.27 13.03 13.89
C THR A 143 -2.24 13.80 14.78
N PRO A 144 -1.78 14.48 15.84
CA PRO A 144 -2.60 15.47 16.51
C PRO A 144 -3.05 16.51 15.49
N GLY A 145 -4.35 16.82 15.48
CA GLY A 145 -4.93 17.77 14.53
C GLY A 145 -4.14 19.09 14.57
N ARG A 146 -3.78 19.63 13.40
CA ARG A 146 -3.12 20.93 13.33
C ARG A 146 -4.05 21.97 13.94
N LYS A 147 -3.62 22.61 15.04
CA LYS A 147 -4.32 23.79 15.57
C LYS A 147 -4.54 24.76 14.40
N LYS A 148 -5.79 25.18 14.18
CA LYS A 148 -6.12 26.20 13.18
C LYS A 148 -5.22 27.40 13.42
N GLN A 149 -4.41 27.75 12.43
CA GLN A 149 -3.56 28.92 12.54
C GLN A 149 -4.48 30.15 12.54
N GLY A 150 -4.64 30.80 13.71
CA GLY A 150 -5.59 31.90 13.91
C GLY A 150 -5.22 33.17 13.14
N THR A 151 -3.93 33.37 12.88
CA THR A 151 -3.40 34.53 12.16
C THR A 151 -2.56 34.06 10.96
N ARG A 152 -3.06 34.34 9.76
CA ARG A 152 -2.28 34.22 8.53
C ARG A 152 -1.67 35.59 8.27
N MET A 153 -0.36 35.74 8.46
CA MET A 153 0.34 36.96 8.04
C MET A 153 0.13 37.12 6.53
N LEU A 154 -0.50 38.21 6.11
CA LEU A 154 -0.61 38.57 4.70
C LEU A 154 0.73 39.18 4.30
N LYS A 155 1.39 38.62 3.28
CA LYS A 155 2.56 39.26 2.68
C LYS A 155 2.06 40.50 1.94
N VAL A 156 2.34 41.67 2.49
CA VAL A 156 2.14 42.94 1.81
C VAL A 156 3.45 43.26 1.09
N SER A 157 3.42 43.31 -0.23
CA SER A 157 4.54 43.82 -1.05
C SER A 157 4.16 45.19 -1.58
N CYS A 158 5.06 46.17 -1.44
CA CYS A 158 4.91 47.46 -2.09
C CYS A 158 5.01 47.27 -3.60
N SER A 159 4.02 47.78 -4.36
CA SER A 159 4.03 47.74 -5.83
C SER A 159 5.01 48.75 -6.46
N ASN A 160 5.64 49.61 -5.65
CA ASN A 160 6.42 50.75 -6.13
C ASN A 160 7.87 50.81 -5.64
N CYS A 161 8.36 49.73 -5.01
CA CYS A 161 9.77 49.63 -4.63
C CYS A 161 10.46 48.62 -5.55
N ASN A 162 11.08 49.12 -6.62
CA ASN A 162 12.07 48.38 -7.42
C ASN A 162 13.41 48.38 -6.68
N LEU A 163 13.53 47.55 -5.64
CA LEU A 163 14.81 47.16 -5.05
C LEU A 163 15.00 45.65 -5.22
#